data_AF-A0A2V6D298-F1
#
_entry.id   AF-A0A2V6D298-F1
#
_cell.length_a   1.000
_cell.length_b   1.000
_cell.length_c   1.000
_cell.angle_alpha   90.00
_cell.angle_beta   90.00
_cell.angle_gamma   90.00
#
_symmetry.space_group_name_H-M   'P 1'
#
loop_
_entity.id
_entity.type
_entity.pdbx_description
1 polymer ?
#
loop_
_entity_poly.entity_id
_entity_poly.type
_entity_poly.pdbx_seq_one_letter_code
_entity_poly.pdbx_strand_id
1 'polypeptide(L)'
;MSDPRNVAHAKKVVQQKHHEQTRSAGGAGRKSKKGKKSGAVASVEGQLTEIAATQPVPPEPKQEQVPGEHEKSVAVLSKLKEMEFHSKANIEALAQLTLTIEEELKQKEFSDGIGDVYSAQDHFHTKIGALVESYEAKCESLKPSA
;
A
#
# COMPACT_ATOMS: atom_id res chain seq x y z
N MET A 1 -50.01 30.63 18.68
CA MET A 1 -48.61 31.10 18.72
C MET A 1 -47.73 29.88 18.62
N SER A 2 -47.14 29.63 17.44
CA SER A 2 -46.36 28.42 17.14
C SER A 2 -44.88 28.66 17.44
N ASP A 3 -44.22 27.68 18.07
CA ASP A 3 -42.85 27.76 18.58
C ASP A 3 -41.80 27.93 17.45
N PRO A 4 -40.95 28.98 17.49
CA PRO A 4 -39.96 29.28 16.45
C PRO A 4 -38.80 28.27 16.34
N ARG A 5 -38.70 27.27 17.24
CA ARG A 5 -37.62 26.27 17.20
C ARG A 5 -37.90 25.06 16.29
N ASN A 6 -39.10 24.95 15.72
CA ASN A 6 -39.49 23.79 14.91
C ASN A 6 -39.45 24.04 13.38
N VAL A 7 -38.72 25.06 12.92
CA VAL A 7 -38.65 25.42 11.48
C VAL A 7 -37.39 24.86 10.80
N ALA A 8 -36.46 24.25 11.55
CA ALA A 8 -35.12 23.90 11.05
C ALA A 8 -34.98 22.51 10.38
N HIS A 9 -35.99 21.64 10.43
CA HIS A 9 -35.87 20.24 9.92
C HIS A 9 -36.72 19.91 8.69
N ALA A 10 -37.01 20.91 7.83
CA ALA A 10 -37.80 20.72 6.61
C ALA A 10 -37.01 20.96 5.30
N LYS A 11 -35.70 20.69 5.29
CA LYS A 11 -34.93 20.63 4.03
C LYS A 11 -34.53 19.19 3.74
N LYS A 12 -35.46 18.44 3.16
CA LYS A 12 -35.19 17.14 2.51
C LYS A 12 -34.29 17.40 1.31
N VAL A 13 -33.03 16.95 1.38
CA VAL A 13 -32.14 16.86 0.22
C VAL A 13 -32.60 15.67 -0.62
N VAL A 14 -33.26 15.96 -1.75
CA VAL A 14 -33.57 14.95 -2.77
C VAL A 14 -32.30 14.77 -3.59
N GLN A 15 -31.59 13.66 -3.38
CA GLN A 15 -30.52 13.23 -4.29
C GLN A 15 -31.15 12.65 -5.55
N GLN A 16 -31.02 13.36 -6.67
CA GLN A 16 -31.46 12.90 -7.98
C GLN A 16 -30.43 11.92 -8.54
N LYS A 17 -30.72 10.62 -8.42
CA LYS A 17 -29.90 9.52 -8.94
C LYS A 17 -30.15 9.38 -10.45
N HIS A 18 -29.32 9.98 -11.30
CA HIS A 18 -29.30 9.69 -12.73
C HIS A 18 -28.60 8.35 -12.96
N HIS A 19 -29.38 7.33 -13.29
CA HIS A 19 -28.90 6.02 -13.73
C HIS A 19 -28.82 6.06 -15.26
N GLU A 20 -27.62 6.25 -15.81
CA GLU A 20 -27.40 6.05 -17.24
C GLU A 20 -27.25 4.56 -17.51
N GLN A 21 -28.27 4.02 -18.16
CA GLN A 21 -28.40 2.64 -18.57
C GLN A 21 -27.61 2.45 -19.87
N THR A 22 -26.37 1.96 -19.78
CA THR A 22 -25.69 1.38 -20.94
C THR A 22 -25.65 -0.14 -20.80
N ARG A 23 -26.40 -0.78 -21.70
CA ARG A 23 -26.48 -2.22 -21.92
C ARG A 23 -25.23 -2.70 -22.67
N SER A 24 -24.58 -3.75 -22.17
CA SER A 24 -23.89 -4.80 -22.97
C SER A 24 -23.35 -5.86 -21.98
N ALA A 25 -24.02 -7.00 -21.79
CA ALA A 25 -23.98 -8.21 -22.61
C ALA A 25 -22.69 -9.06 -22.43
N GLY A 26 -22.88 -10.30 -21.92
CA GLY A 26 -21.99 -11.45 -22.06
C GLY A 26 -20.71 -11.41 -21.21
N GLY A 27 -20.37 -12.40 -20.38
CA GLY A 27 -20.52 -13.83 -20.61
C GLY A 27 -19.14 -14.45 -20.84
N ALA A 28 -18.63 -15.10 -19.79
CA ALA A 28 -17.72 -16.26 -19.81
C ALA A 28 -16.53 -16.28 -20.80
N GLY A 29 -15.32 -16.20 -20.23
CA GLY A 29 -14.41 -17.34 -20.32
C GLY A 29 -13.31 -17.34 -21.39
N ARG A 30 -12.17 -17.87 -20.92
CA ARG A 30 -11.21 -18.75 -21.60
C ARG A 30 -9.96 -18.16 -22.27
N LYS A 31 -8.87 -18.36 -21.51
CA LYS A 31 -7.46 -18.52 -21.91
C LYS A 31 -7.28 -19.33 -23.20
N SER A 32 -6.32 -18.91 -24.03
CA SER A 32 -5.71 -19.75 -25.07
C SER A 32 -4.19 -19.61 -25.06
N LYS A 33 -3.50 -20.68 -24.66
CA LYS A 33 -2.04 -20.86 -24.69
C LYS A 33 -1.76 -22.12 -25.52
N LYS A 34 -1.14 -21.98 -26.70
CA LYS A 34 -0.52 -23.05 -27.52
C LYS A 34 0.14 -22.34 -28.71
N GLY A 35 1.44 -22.41 -29.03
CA GLY A 35 2.46 -23.39 -28.77
C GLY A 35 2.56 -24.38 -29.93
N LYS A 36 3.43 -24.15 -30.92
CA LYS A 36 4.19 -25.22 -31.60
C LYS A 36 5.36 -24.70 -32.44
N LYS A 37 6.49 -25.38 -32.23
CA LYS A 37 7.79 -25.32 -32.91
C LYS A 37 7.71 -25.84 -34.35
N SER A 38 8.64 -25.36 -35.17
CA SER A 38 9.24 -26.09 -36.28
C SER A 38 10.77 -25.91 -36.22
N GLY A 39 11.51 -27.01 -36.04
CA GLY A 39 12.89 -27.13 -36.54
C GLY A 39 12.84 -27.27 -38.08
N ALA A 40 13.92 -27.37 -38.83
CA ALA A 40 15.26 -27.84 -38.48
C ALA A 40 16.22 -27.55 -39.67
N VAL A 41 17.49 -27.32 -39.32
CA VAL A 41 18.78 -27.81 -39.90
C VAL A 41 19.22 -27.49 -41.34
N ALA A 42 20.47 -26.97 -41.42
CA ALA A 42 21.61 -27.45 -42.24
C ALA A 42 22.73 -26.38 -42.14
N SER A 43 23.76 -26.57 -41.29
CA SER A 43 25.05 -27.20 -41.60
C SER A 43 25.90 -26.43 -42.62
N VAL A 44 26.94 -25.74 -42.16
CA VAL A 44 28.26 -25.74 -42.81
C VAL A 44 29.35 -25.61 -41.74
N GLU A 45 30.36 -26.45 -41.87
CA GLU A 45 31.48 -26.70 -40.97
C GLU A 45 32.54 -25.58 -40.93
N GLY A 46 33.25 -25.52 -39.79
CA GLY A 46 34.70 -25.41 -39.73
C GLY A 46 35.34 -24.03 -39.94
N GLN A 47 35.88 -23.45 -38.86
CA GLN A 47 37.33 -23.21 -38.76
C GLN A 47 37.71 -22.78 -37.34
N LEU A 48 38.66 -23.52 -36.77
CA LEU A 48 39.34 -23.25 -35.51
C LEU A 48 40.41 -22.19 -35.77
N THR A 49 40.28 -21.02 -35.16
CA THR A 49 41.42 -20.11 -34.97
C THR A 49 41.28 -19.40 -33.63
N GLU A 50 42.14 -19.81 -32.71
CA GLU A 50 42.42 -19.18 -31.44
C GLU A 50 43.06 -17.80 -31.69
N ILE A 51 42.41 -16.75 -31.21
CA ILE A 51 43.05 -15.45 -30.96
C ILE A 51 42.66 -14.99 -29.56
N ALA A 52 43.65 -15.06 -28.66
CA ALA A 52 43.58 -14.44 -27.36
C ALA A 52 43.53 -12.92 -27.50
N ALA A 53 42.43 -12.30 -27.07
CA ALA A 53 42.36 -10.88 -26.76
C ALA A 53 41.27 -10.66 -25.70
N THR A 54 41.73 -10.33 -24.48
CA THR A 54 41.16 -9.38 -23.52
C THR A 54 39.62 -9.31 -23.34
N GLN A 55 39.15 -9.62 -22.11
CA GLN A 55 37.77 -9.35 -21.65
C GLN A 55 37.35 -7.87 -21.88
N PRO A 56 36.04 -7.57 -21.91
CA PRO A 56 35.37 -7.21 -20.66
C PRO A 56 33.99 -7.86 -20.44
N VAL A 57 33.73 -8.06 -19.15
CA VAL A 57 32.49 -8.46 -18.48
C VAL A 57 31.30 -7.59 -18.92
N PRO A 58 30.06 -8.13 -18.99
CA PRO A 58 28.87 -7.41 -19.44
C PRO A 58 28.64 -6.08 -18.71
N PRO A 59 28.12 -5.03 -19.38
CA PRO A 59 27.77 -3.80 -18.69
C PRO A 59 26.64 -4.07 -17.71
N GLU A 60 26.92 -3.87 -16.42
CA GLU A 60 25.89 -3.70 -15.40
C GLU A 60 24.92 -2.61 -15.87
N PRO A 61 23.61 -2.79 -15.72
CA PRO A 61 22.67 -1.73 -16.05
C PRO A 61 22.91 -0.59 -15.06
N LYS A 62 23.50 0.51 -15.55
CA LYS A 62 23.44 1.80 -14.87
C LYS A 62 21.96 2.12 -14.66
N GLN A 63 21.48 1.92 -13.44
CA GLN A 63 20.22 2.48 -12.99
C GLN A 63 20.41 4.00 -12.99
N GLU A 64 20.02 4.66 -14.09
CA GLU A 64 19.65 6.06 -14.05
C GLU A 64 18.48 6.18 -13.07
N GLN A 65 18.81 6.52 -11.81
CA GLN A 65 17.81 6.93 -10.83
C GLN A 65 17.10 8.15 -11.40
N VAL A 66 15.80 8.01 -11.67
CA VAL A 66 15.00 9.09 -12.23
C VAL A 66 14.88 10.16 -11.12
N PRO A 67 15.29 11.42 -11.35
CA PRO A 67 15.41 12.43 -10.29
C PRO A 67 14.15 12.67 -9.43
N GLY A 68 12.96 12.31 -9.93
CA GLY A 68 11.69 12.43 -9.20
C GLY A 68 11.25 11.20 -8.41
N GLU A 69 11.98 10.08 -8.46
CA GLU A 69 11.63 8.87 -7.68
C GLU A 69 11.95 9.04 -6.20
N HIS A 70 13.10 9.63 -5.87
CA HIS A 70 13.49 9.92 -4.50
C HIS A 70 12.49 10.86 -3.81
N GLU A 71 12.09 11.95 -4.46
CA GLU A 71 11.12 12.91 -3.90
C GLU A 71 9.76 12.26 -3.61
N LYS A 72 9.28 11.40 -4.52
CA LYS A 72 8.04 10.63 -4.31
C LYS A 72 8.18 9.66 -3.15
N SER A 73 9.32 8.97 -3.04
CA SER A 73 9.60 8.08 -1.92
C SER A 73 9.61 8.83 -0.59
N VAL A 74 10.24 10.01 -0.51
CA VAL A 74 10.22 10.84 0.70
C VAL A 74 8.78 11.24 1.09
N ALA A 75 7.91 11.58 0.12
CA ALA A 75 6.51 11.88 0.42
C ALA A 75 5.75 10.68 1.02
N VAL A 76 5.99 9.46 0.50
CA VAL A 76 5.42 8.23 1.08
C VAL A 76 5.95 8.01 2.49
N LEU A 77 7.25 8.19 2.71
CA LEU A 77 7.86 8.08 4.02
C LEU A 77 7.23 9.05 5.03
N SER A 78 7.01 10.32 4.64
CA SER A 78 6.32 11.30 5.48
C SER A 78 4.93 10.82 5.87
N LYS A 79 4.18 10.18 4.95
CA LYS A 79 2.86 9.64 5.28
C LYS A 79 2.92 8.46 6.23
N LEU A 80 3.90 7.57 6.07
CA LEU A 80 4.11 6.44 6.99
C LEU A 80 4.43 6.92 8.42
N LYS A 81 5.27 7.95 8.55
CA LYS A 81 5.58 8.58 9.85
C LYS A 81 4.38 9.26 10.49
N GLU A 82 3.53 9.91 9.69
CA GLU A 82 2.27 10.48 10.19
C GLU A 82 1.34 9.37 10.72
N MET A 83 1.24 8.25 10.00
CA MET A 83 0.47 7.09 10.46
C MET A 83 1.03 6.47 11.75
N GLU A 84 2.36 6.39 11.89
CA GLU A 84 3.02 5.95 13.12
C GLU A 84 2.69 6.87 14.30
N PHE A 85 2.76 8.18 14.10
CA PHE A 85 2.42 9.18 15.12
C PHE A 85 0.97 9.03 15.58
N HIS A 86 0.02 8.93 14.65
CA HIS A 86 -1.39 8.68 14.99
C HIS A 86 -1.59 7.34 15.68
N SER A 87 -0.83 6.32 15.29
CA SER A 87 -0.89 5.01 15.92
C SER A 87 -0.54 5.09 17.40
N LYS A 88 0.49 5.85 17.77
CA LYS A 88 0.86 6.06 19.16
C LYS A 88 -0.24 6.78 19.94
N ALA A 89 -0.82 7.84 19.38
CA ALA A 89 -1.94 8.56 19.99
C ALA A 89 -3.16 7.65 20.19
N ASN A 90 -3.43 6.74 19.24
CA ASN A 90 -4.50 5.76 19.37
C ASN A 90 -4.25 4.76 20.51
N ILE A 91 -3.01 4.29 20.70
CA ILE A 91 -2.66 3.41 21.83
C ILE A 91 -2.93 4.12 23.15
N GLU A 92 -2.51 5.37 23.28
CA GLU A 92 -2.74 6.19 24.48
C GLU A 92 -4.25 6.39 24.75
N ALA A 93 -5.03 6.70 23.70
CA ALA A 93 -6.48 6.86 23.82
C ALA A 93 -7.19 5.54 24.17
N LEU A 94 -6.77 4.41 23.59
CA LEU A 94 -7.32 3.09 23.91
C LEU A 94 -6.99 2.68 25.35
N ALA A 95 -5.79 2.96 25.83
CA ALA A 95 -5.43 2.71 27.24
C ALA A 95 -6.33 3.51 28.20
N GLN A 96 -6.59 4.79 27.89
CA GLN A 96 -7.51 5.61 28.67
C GLN A 96 -8.94 5.05 28.65
N LEU A 97 -9.45 4.66 27.48
CA LEU A 97 -10.78 4.06 27.34
C LEU A 97 -10.90 2.75 28.12
N THR A 98 -9.88 1.90 28.10
CA THR A 98 -9.87 0.65 28.87
C THR A 98 -10.02 0.93 30.37
N LEU A 99 -9.25 1.89 30.91
CA LEU A 99 -9.37 2.29 32.32
C LEU A 99 -10.76 2.82 32.65
N THR A 100 -11.32 3.71 31.82
CA THR A 100 -12.67 4.26 32.02
C THR A 100 -13.74 3.16 32.01
N ILE A 101 -13.65 2.21 31.08
CA ILE A 101 -14.63 1.10 30.98
C ILE A 101 -14.55 0.18 32.21
N GLU A 102 -13.35 -0.14 32.67
CA GLU A 102 -13.13 -1.00 33.83
C GLU A 102 -13.57 -0.34 35.14
N GLU A 103 -13.26 0.95 35.33
CA GLU A 103 -13.52 1.69 36.57
C GLU A 103 -14.97 2.18 36.68
N GLU A 104 -15.53 2.76 35.61
CA GLU A 104 -16.84 3.42 35.66
C GLU A 104 -17.99 2.48 35.35
N LEU A 105 -17.88 1.71 34.26
CA LEU A 105 -18.98 0.87 33.79
C LEU A 105 -19.00 -0.49 34.49
N LYS A 106 -17.85 -0.97 35.01
CA LYS A 106 -17.67 -2.33 35.58
C LYS A 106 -18.20 -3.43 34.66
N GLN A 107 -18.30 -3.13 33.36
CA GLN A 107 -18.91 -3.96 32.35
C GLN A 107 -17.83 -4.82 31.70
N LYS A 108 -17.60 -6.00 32.30
CA LYS A 108 -16.71 -7.02 31.74
C LYS A 108 -17.11 -7.48 30.33
N GLU A 109 -18.33 -7.21 29.89
CA GLU A 109 -18.77 -7.52 28.54
C GLU A 109 -17.99 -6.76 27.45
N PHE A 110 -17.37 -5.62 27.79
CA PHE A 110 -16.59 -4.83 26.85
C PHE A 110 -15.07 -4.98 27.01
N SER A 111 -14.59 -5.62 28.10
CA SER A 111 -13.14 -5.75 28.39
C SER A 111 -12.42 -6.54 27.31
N ASP A 112 -13.04 -7.61 26.81
CA ASP A 112 -12.43 -8.47 25.80
C ASP A 112 -12.34 -7.72 24.46
N GLY A 113 -13.43 -7.03 24.07
CA GLY A 113 -13.47 -6.26 22.83
C GLY A 113 -12.48 -5.09 22.82
N ILE A 114 -12.37 -4.34 23.91
CA ILE A 114 -11.40 -3.23 24.00
C ILE A 114 -9.96 -3.75 24.07
N GLY A 115 -9.73 -4.88 24.74
CA GLY A 115 -8.44 -5.57 24.79
C GLY A 115 -7.97 -6.03 23.40
N ASP A 116 -8.87 -6.62 22.62
CA ASP A 116 -8.59 -7.04 21.24
C ASP A 116 -8.22 -5.84 20.36
N VAL A 117 -8.95 -4.73 20.47
CA VAL A 117 -8.68 -3.49 19.72
C VAL A 117 -7.33 -2.89 20.13
N TYR A 118 -7.04 -2.84 21.43
CA TYR A 118 -5.75 -2.38 21.96
C TYR A 118 -4.60 -3.23 21.41
N SER A 119 -4.70 -4.55 21.50
CA SER A 119 -3.67 -5.47 21.00
C SER A 119 -3.45 -5.34 19.49
N ALA A 120 -4.54 -5.20 18.72
CA ALA A 120 -4.44 -4.97 17.28
C ALA A 120 -3.73 -3.64 16.95
N GLN A 121 -4.01 -2.58 17.70
CA GLN A 121 -3.38 -1.27 17.52
C GLN A 121 -1.89 -1.29 17.89
N ASP A 122 -1.52 -1.97 18.98
CA ASP A 122 -0.12 -2.14 19.40
C ASP A 122 0.71 -2.91 18.36
N HIS A 123 0.13 -3.99 17.83
CA HIS A 123 0.75 -4.76 16.76
C HIS A 123 0.84 -3.97 15.44
N PHE A 124 -0.17 -3.16 15.11
CA PHE A 124 -0.09 -2.23 13.99
C PHE A 124 1.03 -1.20 14.19
N HIS A 125 1.17 -0.62 15.39
CA HIS A 125 2.23 0.33 15.72
C HIS A 125 3.62 -0.27 15.53
N THR A 126 3.83 -1.48 16.05
CA THR A 126 5.08 -2.23 15.87
C THR A 126 5.41 -2.44 14.38
N LYS A 127 4.40 -2.82 13.58
CA LYS A 127 4.59 -3.06 12.15
C LYS A 127 4.84 -1.79 11.33
N ILE A 128 4.15 -0.70 11.65
CA ILE A 128 4.35 0.56 10.93
C ILE A 128 5.73 1.14 11.24
N GLY A 129 6.22 1.04 12.49
CA GLY A 129 7.58 1.43 12.85
C GLY A 129 8.64 0.65 12.06
N ALA A 130 8.55 -0.68 12.03
CA ALA A 130 9.47 -1.52 11.25
C ALA A 130 9.43 -1.21 9.74
N LEU A 131 8.24 -0.90 9.21
CA LEU A 131 8.08 -0.50 7.82
C LEU A 131 8.72 0.88 7.54
N VAL A 132 8.55 1.84 8.46
CA VAL A 132 9.21 3.16 8.37
C VAL A 132 10.71 2.98 8.30
N GLU A 133 11.32 2.26 9.25
CA GLU A 133 12.78 2.01 9.29
C GLU A 133 13.29 1.38 7.98
N SER A 134 12.58 0.34 7.50
CA SER A 134 12.93 -0.35 6.25
C SER A 134 12.81 0.57 5.03
N TYR A 135 11.81 1.47 5.03
CA TYR A 135 11.55 2.39 3.94
C TYR A 135 12.53 3.57 3.96
N GLU A 136 12.95 4.04 5.14
CA GLU A 136 14.02 5.04 5.30
C GLU A 136 15.32 4.58 4.68
N ALA A 137 15.78 3.36 5.04
CA ALA A 137 16.98 2.77 4.45
C ALA A 137 16.90 2.69 2.92
N LYS A 138 15.70 2.40 2.38
CA LYS A 138 15.47 2.40 0.94
C LYS A 138 15.55 3.81 0.34
N CYS A 139 14.96 4.82 0.96
CA CYS A 139 15.08 6.21 0.54
C CYS A 139 16.55 6.66 0.51
N GLU A 140 17.33 6.31 1.53
CA GLU A 140 18.76 6.63 1.60
C GLU A 140 19.55 5.99 0.45
N SER A 141 19.24 4.74 0.06
CA SER A 141 19.86 4.08 -1.09
C SER A 141 19.52 4.72 -2.44
N LEU A 142 18.38 5.42 -2.52
CA LEU A 142 17.91 6.14 -3.71
C LEU A 142 18.38 7.59 -3.75
N LYS A 143 19.12 8.04 -2.73
CA LYS A 143 19.66 9.40 -2.69
C LYS A 143 20.75 9.51 -3.75
N PRO A 144 20.68 10.48 -4.68
CA PRO A 144 21.73 10.65 -5.67
C PRO A 144 23.06 10.94 -4.96
N SER A 145 24.10 10.17 -5.30
CA SER A 145 25.46 10.46 -4.84
C SER A 145 25.87 11.83 -5.36
N ALA A 146 26.20 12.73 -4.44
CA ALA A 146 26.70 14.06 -4.74
C ALA A 146 28.05 14.03 -5.47
#